data_AF-A0AA34RD36-F1
#
_entry.id   AF-A0AA34RD36-F1
#
_cell.length_a   1.000
_cell.length_b   1.000
_cell.length_c   1.000
_cell.angle_alpha   90.00
_cell.angle_beta   90.00
_cell.angle_gamma   90.00
#
_symmetry.space_group_name_H-M   'P 1'
#
loop_
_entity.id
_entity.type
_entity.pdbx_description
1 polymer ?
#
loop_
_entity_poly.entity_id
_entity_poly.type
_entity_poly.pdbx_seq_one_letter_code
_entity_poly.pdbx_strand_id
1 'polypeptide(L)'
;MSLTCISRAAGVSGQIARNCFSQFFTNGNNHLSRFVKTSRGLDKTAKLGKAVAEMTQGILQETGGSESAVKTAKNIVDCTKVTRDVMGLGNVVGGVIPNIIRNARKCCLLMRQSFSARAEFDPSNKELSPNALYTKSDFRLAAAKTVCDLISGTTFAVTFGGLKPTLLANKVAGNPFLSSEAKASLGTGISILMTANHAAGVVGGGLSIIRERRAYQRCLERLNQKEVGQEESGSAQEVQAMRSSYVKRLRNIILTIIEKALELVADFLKLIPWPMSAACNLACVGAITTASSSLALWKVWQSTGSSS
;
A
#
# COMPACT_ATOMS: atom_id res chain seq x y z
N MET A 1 -21.06 -14.27 33.05
CA MET A 1 -22.01 -13.94 31.97
C MET A 1 -21.26 -13.95 30.65
N SER A 2 -21.48 -15.02 29.88
CA SER A 2 -20.72 -15.40 28.68
C SER A 2 -21.49 -14.98 27.42
N LEU A 3 -20.77 -14.46 26.42
CA LEU A 3 -21.24 -14.03 25.09
C LEU A 3 -21.70 -15.22 24.20
N THR A 4 -22.44 -16.17 24.77
CA THR A 4 -22.87 -17.41 24.11
C THR A 4 -24.39 -17.52 23.91
N CYS A 5 -25.20 -16.58 24.39
CA CYS A 5 -26.66 -16.70 24.33
C CYS A 5 -27.38 -16.01 23.16
N ILE A 6 -26.68 -15.30 22.25
CA ILE A 6 -27.33 -14.69 21.06
C ILE A 6 -27.09 -15.51 19.77
N SER A 7 -26.29 -16.58 19.83
CA SER A 7 -25.96 -17.40 18.65
C SER A 7 -26.88 -18.61 18.42
N ARG A 8 -27.95 -18.80 19.21
CA ARG A 8 -28.82 -19.99 19.11
C ARG A 8 -30.26 -19.75 18.64
N ALA A 9 -30.68 -18.50 18.44
CA ALA A 9 -32.07 -18.20 18.02
C ALA A 9 -32.27 -18.02 16.50
N ALA A 10 -31.21 -18.01 15.70
CA ALA A 10 -31.31 -18.02 14.24
C ALA A 10 -30.19 -18.92 13.71
N GLY A 11 -30.54 -20.05 13.11
CA GLY A 11 -29.62 -21.04 12.53
C GLY A 11 -28.84 -20.51 11.32
N VAL A 12 -28.07 -19.44 11.51
CA VAL A 12 -27.29 -18.77 10.47
C VAL A 12 -25.83 -18.76 10.93
N SER A 13 -25.08 -19.68 10.34
CA SER A 13 -23.63 -19.81 10.48
C SER A 13 -22.91 -18.45 10.35
N GLY A 14 -22.01 -18.15 11.29
CA GLY A 14 -21.15 -16.96 11.32
C GLY A 14 -20.19 -16.78 10.13
N GLN A 15 -20.29 -17.61 9.08
CA GLN A 15 -19.65 -17.40 7.78
C GLN A 15 -20.37 -16.34 6.92
N ILE A 16 -21.69 -16.15 7.06
CA ILE A 16 -22.44 -15.24 6.17
C ILE A 16 -22.18 -13.76 6.51
N ALA A 17 -22.10 -13.41 7.80
CA ALA A 17 -21.81 -12.03 8.23
C ALA A 17 -20.41 -11.53 7.82
N ARG A 18 -19.42 -12.44 7.69
CA ARG A 18 -18.07 -12.10 7.19
C ARG A 18 -18.05 -11.81 5.69
N ASN A 19 -18.99 -12.35 4.91
CA ASN A 19 -19.10 -12.10 3.48
C ASN A 19 -19.84 -10.80 3.17
N CYS A 20 -20.88 -10.43 3.94
CA CYS A 20 -21.66 -9.22 3.65
C CYS A 20 -20.88 -7.93 3.87
N PHE A 21 -20.10 -7.81 4.96
CA PHE A 21 -19.29 -6.61 5.22
C PHE A 21 -18.15 -6.47 4.21
N SER A 22 -17.47 -7.56 3.85
CA SER A 22 -16.46 -7.52 2.78
C SER A 22 -17.10 -7.18 1.43
N GLN A 23 -18.20 -7.82 1.06
CA GLN A 23 -18.94 -7.52 -0.17
C GLN A 23 -19.42 -6.06 -0.21
N PHE A 24 -19.76 -5.47 0.94
CA PHE A 24 -20.12 -4.06 1.05
C PHE A 24 -18.99 -3.11 0.59
N PHE A 25 -17.73 -3.44 0.88
CA PHE A 25 -16.58 -2.60 0.49
C PHE A 25 -15.84 -3.08 -0.77
N THR A 26 -16.07 -4.30 -1.25
CA THR A 26 -15.29 -4.90 -2.35
C THR A 26 -16.11 -5.30 -3.57
N ASN A 27 -17.45 -5.36 -3.49
CA ASN A 27 -18.29 -5.65 -4.65
C ASN A 27 -18.32 -4.43 -5.59
N GLY A 28 -17.82 -4.57 -6.82
CA GLY A 28 -17.74 -3.50 -7.82
C GLY A 28 -19.09 -2.88 -8.24
N ASN A 29 -20.21 -3.51 -7.87
CA ASN A 29 -21.57 -2.99 -8.07
C ASN A 29 -22.11 -2.21 -6.86
N ASN A 30 -21.36 -2.12 -5.75
CA ASN A 30 -21.74 -1.32 -4.59
C ASN A 30 -21.24 0.14 -4.75
N HIS A 31 -22.12 1.12 -4.52
CA HIS A 31 -21.81 2.54 -4.56
C HIS A 31 -20.66 2.94 -3.62
N LEU A 32 -20.54 2.31 -2.44
CA LEU A 32 -19.46 2.56 -1.49
C LEU A 32 -18.12 1.97 -1.94
N SER A 33 -18.10 0.80 -2.61
CA SER A 33 -16.85 0.26 -3.17
C SER A 33 -16.35 1.12 -4.34
N ARG A 34 -17.27 1.63 -5.16
CA ARG A 34 -16.98 2.60 -6.22
C ARG A 34 -16.48 3.90 -5.59
N PHE A 35 -17.15 4.41 -4.56
CA PHE A 35 -16.68 5.57 -3.79
C PHE A 35 -15.29 5.35 -3.19
N VAL A 36 -14.98 4.18 -2.62
CA VAL A 36 -13.65 3.86 -2.07
C VAL A 36 -12.58 3.72 -3.16
N LYS A 37 -12.94 3.22 -4.36
CA LYS A 37 -12.02 3.20 -5.51
C LYS A 37 -11.78 4.62 -6.05
N THR A 38 -12.83 5.41 -6.17
CA THR A 38 -12.76 6.82 -6.58
C THR A 38 -12.01 7.65 -5.54
N SER A 39 -12.19 7.41 -4.25
CA SER A 39 -11.50 8.13 -3.16
C SER A 39 -10.00 7.84 -3.13
N ARG A 40 -9.57 6.64 -3.53
CA ARG A 40 -8.14 6.33 -3.72
C ARG A 40 -7.55 7.09 -4.90
N GLY A 41 -8.28 7.21 -6.01
CA GLY A 41 -7.90 8.06 -7.13
C GLY A 41 -7.78 9.52 -6.70
N LEU A 42 -8.77 10.02 -5.94
CA LEU A 42 -8.79 11.38 -5.42
C LEU A 42 -7.66 11.66 -4.41
N ASP A 43 -7.32 10.75 -3.50
CA ASP A 43 -6.16 10.90 -2.60
C ASP A 43 -4.85 11.04 -3.41
N LYS A 44 -4.69 10.24 -4.46
CA LYS A 44 -3.50 10.30 -5.32
C LYS A 44 -3.46 11.58 -6.15
N THR A 45 -4.59 12.05 -6.66
CA THR A 45 -4.69 13.35 -7.35
C THR A 45 -4.38 14.51 -6.40
N ALA A 46 -4.94 14.50 -5.18
CA ALA A 46 -4.65 15.51 -4.16
C ALA A 46 -3.17 15.49 -3.76
N LYS A 47 -2.57 14.29 -3.65
CA LYS A 47 -1.13 14.13 -3.42
C LYS A 47 -0.30 14.75 -4.54
N LEU A 48 -0.66 14.47 -5.78
CA LEU A 48 0.03 14.98 -6.96
C LEU A 48 -0.07 16.52 -7.02
N GLY A 49 -1.28 17.07 -6.89
CA GLY A 49 -1.49 18.53 -6.87
C GLY A 49 -0.71 19.22 -5.76
N LYS A 50 -0.69 18.63 -4.55
CA LYS A 50 0.15 19.11 -3.45
C LYS A 50 1.64 19.10 -3.81
N ALA A 51 2.13 17.99 -4.34
CA ALA A 51 3.55 17.81 -4.65
C ALA A 51 4.04 18.76 -5.74
N VAL A 52 3.22 18.99 -6.77
CA VAL A 52 3.48 19.98 -7.81
C VAL A 52 3.50 21.38 -7.21
N ALA A 53 2.55 21.72 -6.35
CA ALA A 53 2.51 23.02 -5.69
C ALA A 53 3.70 23.23 -4.74
N GLU A 54 4.15 22.21 -4.01
CA GLU A 54 5.37 22.25 -3.19
C GLU A 54 6.60 22.48 -4.08
N MET A 55 6.69 21.77 -5.20
CA MET A 55 7.75 21.95 -6.18
C MET A 55 7.79 23.38 -6.73
N THR A 56 6.65 23.89 -7.20
CA THR A 56 6.51 25.25 -7.72
C THR A 56 6.83 26.30 -6.65
N GLN A 57 6.34 26.11 -5.43
CA GLN A 57 6.64 27.01 -4.31
C GLN A 57 8.15 27.08 -4.04
N GLY A 58 8.82 25.92 -3.97
CA GLY A 58 10.26 25.86 -3.73
C GLY A 58 11.08 26.55 -4.83
N ILE A 59 10.74 26.28 -6.10
CA ILE A 59 11.40 26.92 -7.25
C ILE A 59 11.22 28.44 -7.18
N LEU A 60 9.99 28.93 -7.01
CA LEU A 60 9.71 30.37 -6.96
C LEU A 60 10.44 31.05 -5.81
N GLN A 61 10.55 30.40 -4.64
CA GLN A 61 11.29 30.95 -3.50
C GLN A 61 12.79 31.03 -3.77
N GLU A 62 13.36 30.04 -4.45
CA GLU A 62 14.79 29.99 -4.77
C GLU A 62 15.16 30.96 -5.89
N THR A 63 14.30 31.14 -6.90
CA THR A 63 14.57 31.99 -8.06
C THR A 63 14.11 33.44 -7.89
N GLY A 64 13.64 33.84 -6.70
CA GLY A 64 13.14 35.20 -6.44
C GLY A 64 11.84 35.54 -7.18
N GLY A 65 10.96 34.55 -7.37
CA GLY A 65 9.63 34.75 -7.98
C GLY A 65 8.73 35.70 -7.17
N SER A 66 7.67 36.20 -7.80
CA SER A 66 6.79 37.20 -7.16
C SER A 66 6.15 36.67 -5.87
N GLU A 67 6.00 37.54 -4.87
CA GLU A 67 5.39 37.19 -3.59
C GLU A 67 3.95 36.68 -3.77
N SER A 68 3.20 37.25 -4.72
CA SER A 68 1.85 36.81 -5.05
C SER A 68 1.80 35.37 -5.61
N ALA A 69 2.77 34.99 -6.43
CA ALA A 69 2.88 33.63 -6.98
C ALA A 69 3.28 32.63 -5.89
N VAL A 70 4.25 32.97 -5.05
CA VAL A 70 4.67 32.15 -3.90
C VAL A 70 3.50 31.91 -2.94
N LYS A 71 2.74 32.98 -2.61
CA LYS A 71 1.56 32.90 -1.76
C LYS A 71 0.47 32.02 -2.36
N THR A 72 0.24 32.12 -3.66
CA THR A 72 -0.73 31.27 -4.37
C THR A 72 -0.33 29.80 -4.31
N ALA A 73 0.92 29.47 -4.62
CA ALA A 73 1.43 28.10 -4.53
C ALA A 73 1.29 27.54 -3.10
N LYS A 74 1.66 28.34 -2.08
CA LYS A 74 1.50 27.97 -0.67
C LYS A 74 0.05 27.70 -0.29
N ASN A 75 -0.90 28.52 -0.74
CA ASN A 75 -2.33 28.31 -0.48
C ASN A 75 -2.83 26.99 -1.10
N ILE A 76 -2.35 26.63 -2.31
CA ILE A 76 -2.67 25.34 -2.94
C ILE A 76 -2.09 24.19 -2.12
N VAL A 77 -0.84 24.29 -1.65
CA VAL A 77 -0.22 23.30 -0.76
C VAL A 77 -1.05 23.10 0.51
N ASP A 78 -1.45 24.18 1.16
CA ASP A 78 -2.23 24.12 2.40
C ASP A 78 -3.63 23.52 2.18
N CYS A 79 -4.33 23.91 1.12
CA CYS A 79 -5.65 23.38 0.77
C CYS A 79 -5.58 21.88 0.43
N THR A 80 -4.67 21.49 -0.46
CA THR A 80 -4.50 20.09 -0.87
C THR A 80 -4.01 19.20 0.28
N LYS A 81 -3.23 19.74 1.21
CA LYS A 81 -2.83 19.06 2.44
C LYS A 81 -4.03 18.73 3.33
N VAL A 82 -4.91 19.69 3.59
CA VAL A 82 -6.14 19.44 4.38
C VAL A 82 -7.02 18.40 3.70
N THR A 83 -7.25 18.55 2.39
CA THR A 83 -8.02 17.58 1.59
C THR A 83 -7.44 16.17 1.71
N ARG A 84 -6.11 16.04 1.58
CA ARG A 84 -5.41 14.76 1.73
C ARG A 84 -5.54 14.19 3.14
N ASP A 85 -5.42 15.01 4.17
CA ASP A 85 -5.53 14.54 5.56
C ASP A 85 -6.94 13.98 5.84
N VAL A 86 -8.00 14.63 5.32
CA VAL A 86 -9.39 14.15 5.40
C VAL A 86 -9.61 12.87 4.59
N MET A 87 -9.12 12.81 3.35
CA MET A 87 -9.20 11.60 2.52
C MET A 87 -8.43 10.43 3.17
N GLY A 88 -7.28 10.72 3.76
CA GLY A 88 -6.46 9.78 4.52
C GLY A 88 -7.25 9.17 5.67
N LEU A 89 -7.92 10.00 6.48
CA LEU A 89 -8.80 9.52 7.56
C LEU A 89 -9.92 8.61 7.04
N GLY A 90 -10.57 9.00 5.94
CA GLY A 90 -11.58 8.17 5.28
C GLY A 90 -11.03 6.81 4.84
N ASN A 91 -9.81 6.77 4.27
CA ASN A 91 -9.12 5.54 3.90
C ASN A 91 -8.75 4.68 5.12
N VAL A 92 -8.42 5.31 6.26
CA VAL A 92 -8.13 4.58 7.51
C VAL A 92 -9.34 3.77 7.96
N VAL A 93 -10.50 4.43 8.07
CA VAL A 93 -11.75 3.83 8.53
C VAL A 93 -12.29 2.84 7.49
N GLY A 94 -12.33 3.24 6.22
CA GLY A 94 -12.96 2.48 5.14
C GLY A 94 -12.14 1.30 4.60
N GLY A 95 -10.86 1.15 4.99
CA GLY A 95 -10.05 0.07 4.42
C GLY A 95 -8.79 -0.33 5.16
N VAL A 96 -8.06 0.61 5.77
CA VAL A 96 -6.76 0.28 6.40
C VAL A 96 -6.94 -0.54 7.67
N ILE A 97 -7.84 -0.13 8.58
CA ILE A 97 -8.10 -0.89 9.83
C ILE A 97 -8.56 -2.33 9.54
N PRO A 98 -9.56 -2.57 8.67
CA PRO A 98 -9.92 -3.94 8.27
C PRO A 98 -8.74 -4.73 7.68
N ASN A 99 -7.88 -4.08 6.89
CA ASN A 99 -6.70 -4.72 6.31
C ASN A 99 -5.66 -5.11 7.36
N ILE A 100 -5.43 -4.27 8.38
CA ILE A 100 -4.54 -4.60 9.50
C ILE A 100 -5.02 -5.88 10.18
N ILE A 101 -6.30 -5.94 10.56
CA ILE A 101 -6.87 -7.12 11.25
C ILE A 101 -6.76 -8.38 10.36
N ARG A 102 -7.07 -8.25 9.06
CA ARG A 102 -6.96 -9.34 8.10
C ARG A 102 -5.52 -9.82 7.94
N ASN A 103 -4.56 -8.90 7.82
CA ASN A 103 -3.15 -9.22 7.67
C ASN A 103 -2.58 -9.83 8.96
N ALA A 104 -3.02 -9.41 10.15
CA ALA A 104 -2.62 -10.00 11.41
C ALA A 104 -3.03 -11.47 11.48
N ARG A 105 -4.31 -11.76 11.19
CA ARG A 105 -4.84 -13.13 11.11
C ARG A 105 -4.10 -13.96 10.06
N LYS A 106 -3.89 -13.39 8.87
CA LYS A 106 -3.17 -14.04 7.78
C LYS A 106 -1.73 -14.36 8.15
N CYS A 107 -1.03 -13.46 8.84
CA CYS A 107 0.33 -13.68 9.31
C CYS A 107 0.39 -14.87 10.28
N CYS A 108 -0.51 -14.93 11.26
CA CYS A 108 -0.60 -16.07 12.17
C CYS A 108 -0.86 -17.39 11.43
N LEU A 109 -1.76 -17.39 10.45
CA LEU A 109 -2.05 -18.57 9.62
C LEU A 109 -0.83 -19.02 8.82
N LEU A 110 -0.15 -18.09 8.13
CA LEU A 110 1.04 -18.39 7.33
C LEU A 110 2.20 -18.89 8.21
N MET A 111 2.38 -18.31 9.40
CA MET A 111 3.37 -18.80 10.35
C MET A 111 3.05 -20.21 10.82
N ARG A 112 1.79 -20.53 11.17
CA ARG A 112 1.37 -21.89 11.51
C ARG A 112 1.63 -22.88 10.36
N GLN A 113 1.25 -22.51 9.15
CA GLN A 113 1.48 -23.32 7.94
C GLN A 113 2.97 -23.56 7.68
N SER A 114 3.84 -22.62 8.06
CA SER A 114 5.29 -22.80 7.91
C SER A 114 5.89 -23.90 8.78
N PHE A 115 5.19 -24.31 9.85
CA PHE A 115 5.63 -25.43 10.70
C PHE A 115 5.15 -26.78 10.17
N SER A 116 3.96 -26.83 9.56
CA SER A 116 3.35 -28.05 9.04
C SER A 116 3.67 -28.36 7.57
N ALA A 117 4.15 -27.37 6.80
CA ALA A 117 4.48 -27.56 5.39
C ALA A 117 5.72 -28.44 5.18
N ARG A 118 5.86 -29.00 3.97
CA ARG A 118 7.06 -29.74 3.57
C ARG A 118 8.28 -28.82 3.52
N ALA A 119 9.44 -29.34 3.90
CA ALA A 119 10.69 -28.58 3.87
C ALA A 119 11.11 -28.26 2.43
N GLU A 120 10.95 -29.22 1.53
CA GLU A 120 11.33 -29.14 0.13
C GLU A 120 10.13 -29.36 -0.78
N PHE A 121 10.28 -28.87 -2.01
CA PHE A 121 9.29 -29.03 -3.06
C PHE A 121 9.40 -30.43 -3.65
N ASP A 122 8.27 -31.12 -3.73
CA ASP A 122 8.16 -32.43 -4.38
C ASP A 122 7.46 -32.26 -5.73
N PRO A 123 8.20 -32.42 -6.85
CA PRO A 123 7.65 -32.22 -8.18
C PRO A 123 6.74 -33.39 -8.62
N SER A 124 6.84 -34.56 -7.98
CA SER A 124 6.02 -35.75 -8.27
C SER A 124 4.62 -35.72 -7.64
N ASN A 125 4.37 -34.79 -6.71
CA ASN A 125 3.07 -34.67 -6.04
C ASN A 125 1.98 -34.16 -7.01
N LYS A 126 0.93 -34.96 -7.18
CA LYS A 126 -0.19 -34.71 -8.10
C LYS A 126 -1.14 -33.57 -7.68
N GLU A 127 -1.07 -33.07 -6.45
CA GLU A 127 -1.88 -31.92 -6.03
C GLU A 127 -1.40 -30.61 -6.69
N LEU A 128 -2.30 -29.98 -7.45
CA LEU A 128 -2.12 -28.68 -8.10
C LEU A 128 -2.54 -27.49 -7.22
N SER A 129 -2.83 -27.70 -5.94
CA SER A 129 -3.24 -26.60 -5.08
C SER A 129 -2.06 -25.63 -4.85
N PRO A 130 -2.29 -24.31 -4.79
CA PRO A 130 -1.24 -23.33 -4.47
C PRO A 130 -0.50 -23.63 -3.16
N ASN A 131 -1.14 -24.33 -2.22
CA ASN A 131 -0.53 -24.78 -0.97
C ASN A 131 0.41 -25.98 -1.16
N ALA A 132 0.15 -26.86 -2.14
CA ALA A 132 1.00 -28.01 -2.46
C ALA A 132 2.34 -27.60 -3.11
N LEU A 133 2.39 -26.38 -3.68
CA LEU A 133 3.61 -25.80 -4.26
C LEU A 133 4.48 -25.05 -3.24
N TYR A 134 3.97 -24.77 -2.04
CA TYR A 134 4.62 -23.94 -1.04
C TYR A 134 5.39 -24.77 -0.02
N THR A 135 6.66 -24.41 0.17
CA THR A 135 7.53 -24.99 1.21
C THR A 135 7.42 -24.20 2.50
N LYS A 136 7.98 -24.74 3.60
CA LYS A 136 8.16 -24.00 4.86
C LYS A 136 8.74 -22.59 4.63
N SER A 137 9.72 -22.48 3.73
CA SER A 137 10.38 -21.21 3.44
C SER A 137 9.47 -20.19 2.76
N ASP A 138 8.53 -20.62 1.91
CA ASP A 138 7.61 -19.71 1.20
C ASP A 138 6.51 -19.20 2.11
N PHE A 139 6.04 -20.03 3.04
CA PHE A 139 5.14 -19.60 4.11
C PHE A 139 5.79 -18.57 5.02
N ARG A 140 7.08 -18.73 5.37
CA ARG A 140 7.85 -17.73 6.12
C ARG A 140 8.02 -16.42 5.34
N LEU A 141 8.35 -16.50 4.05
CA LEU A 141 8.45 -15.31 3.18
C LEU A 141 7.10 -14.59 3.06
N ALA A 142 6.01 -15.33 2.88
CA ALA A 142 4.66 -14.77 2.82
C ALA A 142 4.24 -14.15 4.16
N ALA A 143 4.62 -14.76 5.28
CA ALA A 143 4.39 -14.19 6.62
C ALA A 143 5.18 -12.89 6.81
N ALA A 144 6.47 -12.88 6.48
CA ALA A 144 7.32 -11.68 6.54
C ALA A 144 6.76 -10.54 5.67
N LYS A 145 6.32 -10.85 4.45
CA LYS A 145 5.63 -9.88 3.59
C LYS A 145 4.36 -9.33 4.25
N THR A 146 3.59 -10.19 4.91
CA THR A 146 2.36 -9.79 5.62
C THR A 146 2.69 -8.90 6.83
N VAL A 147 3.84 -9.11 7.50
CA VAL A 147 4.35 -8.20 8.54
C VAL A 147 4.69 -6.83 7.94
N CYS A 148 5.31 -6.77 6.77
CA CYS A 148 5.53 -5.50 6.07
C CYS A 148 4.21 -4.78 5.76
N ASP A 149 3.19 -5.50 5.29
CA ASP A 149 1.86 -4.91 5.06
C ASP A 149 1.21 -4.40 6.37
N LEU A 150 1.44 -5.08 7.50
CA LEU A 150 1.00 -4.65 8.82
C LEU A 150 1.69 -3.36 9.24
N ILE A 151 3.01 -3.27 9.12
CA ILE A 151 3.78 -2.08 9.46
C ILE A 151 3.31 -0.90 8.60
N SER A 152 3.18 -1.09 7.28
CA SER A 152 2.68 -0.06 6.37
C SER A 152 1.25 0.37 6.72
N GLY A 153 0.35 -0.58 7.01
CA GLY A 153 -1.01 -0.29 7.43
C GLY A 153 -1.08 0.47 8.75
N THR A 154 -0.38 0.01 9.78
CA THR A 154 -0.38 0.61 11.12
C THR A 154 0.22 2.01 11.11
N THR A 155 1.37 2.20 10.45
CA THR A 155 1.99 3.53 10.35
C THR A 155 1.11 4.51 9.58
N PHE A 156 0.42 4.05 8.52
CA PHE A 156 -0.59 4.86 7.83
C PHE A 156 -1.77 5.22 8.75
N ALA A 157 -2.30 4.25 9.49
CA ALA A 157 -3.43 4.44 10.40
C ALA A 157 -3.09 5.40 11.55
N VAL A 158 -1.91 5.28 12.16
CA VAL A 158 -1.46 6.22 13.20
C VAL A 158 -1.29 7.62 12.62
N THR A 159 -0.69 7.74 11.43
CA THR A 159 -0.45 9.03 10.78
C THR A 159 -1.76 9.73 10.43
N PHE A 160 -2.63 9.09 9.63
CA PHE A 160 -3.83 9.71 9.06
C PHE A 160 -5.08 9.54 9.93
N GLY A 161 -5.08 8.59 10.86
CA GLY A 161 -6.18 8.36 11.81
C GLY A 161 -5.97 9.01 13.17
N GLY A 162 -4.73 9.31 13.54
CA GLY A 162 -4.39 9.93 14.83
C GLY A 162 -3.70 11.27 14.67
N LEU A 163 -2.43 11.27 14.25
CA LEU A 163 -1.55 12.45 14.35
C LEU A 163 -2.01 13.63 13.48
N LYS A 164 -2.38 13.37 12.22
CA LYS A 164 -2.85 14.41 11.28
C LYS A 164 -4.18 15.03 11.73
N PRO A 165 -5.21 14.25 12.10
CA PRO A 165 -6.42 14.80 12.73
C PRO A 165 -6.13 15.65 13.97
N THR A 166 -5.24 15.21 14.86
CA THR A 166 -4.88 15.99 16.06
C THR A 166 -4.24 17.33 15.69
N LEU A 167 -3.32 17.35 14.73
CA LEU A 167 -2.71 18.59 14.25
C LEU A 167 -3.73 19.51 13.57
N LEU A 168 -4.69 18.95 12.82
CA LEU A 168 -5.76 19.71 12.19
C LEU A 168 -6.69 20.32 13.24
N ALA A 169 -7.16 19.53 14.20
CA ALA A 169 -7.98 19.98 15.32
C ALA A 169 -7.30 21.12 16.09
N ASN A 170 -6.01 20.99 16.36
CA ASN A 170 -5.23 22.04 17.00
C ASN A 170 -5.13 23.32 16.16
N LYS A 171 -5.07 23.21 14.83
CA LYS A 171 -5.01 24.36 13.91
C LYS A 171 -6.33 25.12 13.86
N VAL A 172 -7.48 24.42 13.97
CA VAL A 172 -8.81 25.03 13.83
C VAL A 172 -9.46 25.38 15.17
N ALA A 173 -8.90 24.93 16.29
CA ALA A 173 -9.36 25.32 17.60
C ALA A 173 -9.17 26.84 17.81
N GLY A 174 -10.18 27.51 18.38
CA GLY A 174 -10.08 28.94 18.71
C GLY A 174 -8.91 29.25 19.65
N ASN A 175 -8.58 28.30 20.53
CA ASN A 175 -7.35 28.28 21.33
C ASN A 175 -6.55 27.02 21.00
N PRO A 176 -5.38 27.14 20.33
CA PRO A 176 -4.49 26.00 20.10
C PRO A 176 -4.06 25.35 21.41
N PHE A 177 -4.24 24.03 21.52
CA PHE A 177 -3.98 23.24 22.74
C PHE A 177 -2.60 22.54 22.73
N LEU A 178 -1.87 22.58 21.61
CA LEU A 178 -0.52 22.08 21.47
C LEU A 178 0.49 23.22 21.39
N SER A 179 1.57 23.11 22.18
CA SER A 179 2.71 24.01 22.09
C SER A 179 3.42 23.91 20.72
N SER A 180 4.27 24.89 20.42
CA SER A 180 5.07 24.90 19.19
C SER A 180 6.02 23.70 19.11
N GLU A 181 6.63 23.33 20.22
CA GLU A 181 7.51 22.19 20.37
C GLU A 181 6.74 20.89 20.14
N ALA A 182 5.56 20.74 20.77
CA ALA A 182 4.71 19.56 20.59
C ALA A 182 4.29 19.39 19.13
N LYS A 183 3.91 20.47 18.43
CA LYS A 183 3.59 20.43 17.00
C LYS A 183 4.79 20.00 16.16
N ALA A 184 5.98 20.53 16.45
CA ALA A 184 7.20 20.17 15.75
C ALA A 184 7.54 18.68 15.95
N SER A 185 7.50 18.19 17.19
CA SER A 185 7.74 16.78 17.53
C SER A 185 6.74 15.84 16.86
N LEU A 186 5.45 16.19 16.82
CA LEU A 186 4.44 15.40 16.09
C LEU A 186 4.70 15.42 14.58
N GLY A 187 5.13 16.56 14.03
CA GLY A 187 5.54 16.67 12.64
C GLY A 187 6.70 15.73 12.29
N THR A 188 7.74 15.69 13.12
CA THR A 188 8.86 14.76 12.98
C THR A 188 8.41 13.30 13.11
N GLY A 189 7.55 13.00 14.09
CA GLY A 189 6.98 11.67 14.28
C GLY A 189 6.20 11.17 13.06
N ILE A 190 5.41 12.04 12.42
CA ILE A 190 4.73 11.74 11.15
C ILE A 190 5.75 11.38 10.07
N SER A 191 6.82 12.16 9.91
CA SER A 191 7.85 11.88 8.92
C SER A 191 8.48 10.50 9.16
N ILE A 192 8.85 10.18 10.40
CA ILE A 192 9.41 8.86 10.76
C ILE A 192 8.43 7.71 10.46
N LEU A 193 7.16 7.86 10.83
CA LEU A 193 6.14 6.85 10.55
C LEU A 193 5.95 6.64 9.05
N MET A 194 5.97 7.70 8.24
CA MET A 194 5.85 7.59 6.80
C MET A 194 7.11 7.00 6.16
N THR A 195 8.31 7.29 6.66
CA THR A 195 9.54 6.60 6.25
C THR A 195 9.42 5.10 6.51
N ALA A 196 9.00 4.69 7.71
CA ALA A 196 8.78 3.29 8.04
C ALA A 196 7.69 2.64 7.16
N ASN A 197 6.64 3.39 6.82
CA ASN A 197 5.59 2.95 5.90
C ASN A 197 6.16 2.60 4.52
N HIS A 198 6.89 3.54 3.93
CA HIS A 198 7.43 3.39 2.58
C HIS A 198 8.52 2.33 2.54
N ALA A 199 9.40 2.27 3.56
CA ALA A 199 10.40 1.22 3.72
C ALA A 199 9.76 -0.17 3.80
N ALA A 200 8.70 -0.34 4.60
CA ALA A 200 7.95 -1.60 4.65
C ALA A 200 7.35 -1.96 3.28
N GLY A 201 6.87 -0.97 2.53
CA GLY A 201 6.39 -1.17 1.16
C GLY A 201 7.48 -1.70 0.20
N VAL A 202 8.69 -1.13 0.26
CA VAL A 202 9.84 -1.56 -0.54
C VAL A 202 10.27 -2.98 -0.17
N VAL A 203 10.50 -3.25 1.13
CA VAL A 203 10.93 -4.57 1.62
C VAL A 203 9.89 -5.64 1.32
N GLY A 204 8.60 -5.36 1.59
CA GLY A 204 7.50 -6.27 1.29
C GLY A 204 7.36 -6.55 -0.22
N GLY A 205 7.64 -5.56 -1.07
CA GLY A 205 7.74 -5.74 -2.51
C GLY A 205 8.88 -6.69 -2.90
N GLY A 206 10.07 -6.51 -2.35
CA GLY A 206 11.22 -7.40 -2.57
C GLY A 206 10.92 -8.85 -2.17
N LEU A 207 10.33 -9.06 -0.99
CA LEU A 207 9.87 -10.38 -0.53
C LEU A 207 8.84 -11.00 -1.50
N SER A 208 7.95 -10.17 -2.07
CA SER A 208 6.98 -10.62 -3.06
C SER A 208 7.66 -11.07 -4.35
N ILE A 209 8.69 -10.36 -4.84
CA ILE A 209 9.47 -10.77 -6.03
C ILE A 209 10.11 -12.14 -5.82
N ILE A 210 10.80 -12.33 -4.68
CA ILE A 210 11.46 -13.61 -4.36
C ILE A 210 10.44 -14.74 -4.39
N ARG A 211 9.28 -14.54 -3.76
CA ARG A 211 8.22 -15.54 -3.70
C ARG A 211 7.61 -15.83 -5.08
N GLU A 212 7.28 -14.82 -5.87
CA GLU A 212 6.75 -15.02 -7.22
C GLU A 212 7.76 -15.73 -8.13
N ARG A 213 9.06 -15.40 -8.02
CA ARG A 213 10.11 -16.09 -8.78
C ARG A 213 10.20 -17.57 -8.43
N ARG A 214 10.20 -17.91 -7.13
CA ARG A 214 10.22 -19.31 -6.67
C ARG A 214 8.99 -20.08 -7.14
N ALA A 215 7.81 -19.48 -7.01
CA ALA A 215 6.57 -20.09 -7.47
C ALA A 215 6.58 -20.34 -8.98
N TYR A 216 7.10 -19.39 -9.77
CA TYR A 216 7.23 -19.53 -11.23
C TYR A 216 8.21 -20.64 -11.61
N GLN A 217 9.40 -20.70 -11.00
CA GLN A 217 10.40 -21.75 -11.26
C GLN A 217 9.85 -23.15 -11.00
N ARG A 218 9.20 -23.37 -9.85
CA ARG A 218 8.59 -24.68 -9.53
C ARG A 218 7.43 -25.06 -10.44
N CYS A 219 6.72 -24.06 -10.95
CA CYS A 219 5.65 -24.29 -11.90
C CYS A 219 6.19 -24.74 -13.26
N LEU A 220 7.30 -24.14 -13.71
CA LEU A 220 8.03 -24.61 -14.90
C LEU A 220 8.59 -26.01 -14.71
N GLU A 221 9.24 -26.30 -13.57
CA GLU A 221 9.76 -27.63 -13.26
C GLU A 221 8.68 -28.72 -13.33
N ARG A 222 7.44 -28.42 -12.89
CA ARG A 222 6.31 -29.34 -13.01
C ARG A 222 5.79 -29.50 -14.43
N LEU A 223 5.74 -28.45 -15.22
CA LEU A 223 5.31 -28.56 -16.62
C LEU A 223 6.30 -29.41 -17.42
N ASN A 224 7.60 -29.19 -17.24
CA ASN A 224 8.63 -29.99 -17.90
C ASN A 224 8.54 -31.49 -17.53
N GLN A 225 8.10 -31.83 -16.30
CA GLN A 225 7.87 -33.23 -15.92
C GLN A 225 6.60 -33.84 -16.53
N LYS A 226 5.57 -33.03 -16.81
CA LYS A 226 4.37 -33.51 -17.53
C LYS A 226 4.65 -33.80 -19.00
N GLU A 227 5.49 -33.00 -19.65
CA GLU A 227 5.89 -33.18 -21.06
C GLU A 227 6.63 -34.50 -21.29
N VAL A 228 7.34 -35.02 -20.28
CA VAL A 228 8.00 -36.34 -20.36
C VAL A 228 6.98 -37.51 -20.37
N GLY A 229 5.68 -37.25 -20.17
CA GLY A 229 4.65 -38.28 -20.04
C GLY A 229 3.37 -38.16 -20.88
N GLN A 230 3.07 -37.04 -21.58
CA GLN A 230 1.84 -36.87 -22.39
C GLN A 230 1.95 -35.73 -23.45
N GLU A 231 1.13 -35.81 -24.51
CA GLU A 231 1.12 -35.02 -25.78
C GLU A 231 1.47 -33.51 -25.70
N GLU A 232 2.30 -33.07 -26.65
CA GLU A 232 3.01 -31.77 -26.71
C GLU A 232 2.15 -30.51 -26.94
N SER A 233 0.89 -30.61 -27.39
CA SER A 233 0.16 -29.44 -27.93
C SER A 233 -0.48 -28.53 -26.86
N GLY A 234 -0.79 -29.03 -25.67
CA GLY A 234 -1.39 -28.25 -24.57
C GLY A 234 -0.38 -27.47 -23.71
N SER A 235 0.89 -27.89 -23.71
CA SER A 235 1.92 -27.34 -22.83
C SER A 235 2.35 -25.91 -23.19
N ALA A 236 2.57 -25.63 -24.49
CA ALA A 236 3.10 -24.34 -24.92
C ALA A 236 2.17 -23.16 -24.59
N GLN A 237 0.85 -23.35 -24.72
CA GLN A 237 -0.15 -22.33 -24.40
C GLN A 237 -0.27 -22.09 -22.89
N GLU A 238 -0.17 -23.15 -22.07
CA GLU A 238 -0.11 -23.04 -20.61
C GLU A 238 1.15 -22.30 -20.15
N VAL A 239 2.33 -22.65 -20.68
CA VAL A 239 3.61 -21.96 -20.39
C VAL A 239 3.51 -20.47 -20.74
N GLN A 240 2.96 -20.13 -21.91
CA GLN A 240 2.81 -18.74 -22.35
C GLN A 240 1.84 -17.96 -21.45
N ALA A 241 0.70 -18.55 -21.08
CA ALA A 241 -0.27 -17.94 -20.18
C ALA A 241 0.34 -17.69 -18.79
N MET A 242 1.10 -18.65 -18.25
CA MET A 242 1.78 -18.50 -16.97
C MET A 242 2.87 -17.43 -17.01
N ARG A 243 3.68 -17.40 -18.07
CA ARG A 243 4.71 -16.38 -18.28
C ARG A 243 4.09 -14.99 -18.32
N SER A 244 3.01 -14.82 -19.08
CA SER A 244 2.26 -13.55 -19.15
C SER A 244 1.72 -13.13 -17.78
N SER A 245 1.13 -14.08 -17.04
CA SER A 245 0.61 -13.87 -15.69
C SER A 245 1.70 -13.48 -14.68
N TYR A 246 2.84 -14.15 -14.72
CA TYR A 246 4.02 -13.86 -13.90
C TYR A 246 4.61 -12.48 -14.21
N VAL A 247 4.83 -12.17 -15.50
CA VAL A 247 5.34 -10.86 -15.95
C VAL A 247 4.39 -9.74 -15.52
N LYS A 248 3.07 -9.92 -15.66
CA LYS A 248 2.08 -8.95 -15.20
C LYS A 248 2.15 -8.71 -13.68
N ARG A 249 2.27 -9.79 -12.88
CA ARG A 249 2.43 -9.68 -11.41
C ARG A 249 3.73 -8.98 -11.03
N LEU A 250 4.85 -9.38 -11.63
CA LEU A 250 6.15 -8.74 -11.39
C LEU A 250 6.15 -7.26 -11.74
N ARG A 251 5.60 -6.90 -12.91
CA ARG A 251 5.47 -5.49 -13.33
C ARG A 251 4.75 -4.68 -12.25
N ASN A 252 3.61 -5.16 -11.77
CA ASN A 252 2.84 -4.47 -10.72
C ASN A 252 3.61 -4.34 -9.40
N ILE A 253 4.35 -5.37 -9.01
CA ILE A 253 5.19 -5.34 -7.80
C ILE A 253 6.32 -4.31 -7.97
N ILE A 254 7.06 -4.35 -9.09
CA ILE A 254 8.18 -3.44 -9.38
C ILE A 254 7.71 -1.99 -9.40
N LEU A 255 6.60 -1.68 -10.09
CA LEU A 255 6.05 -0.32 -10.11
C LEU A 255 5.59 0.16 -8.73
N THR A 256 5.23 -0.76 -7.83
CA THR A 256 4.89 -0.42 -6.44
C THR A 256 6.14 -0.18 -5.61
N ILE A 257 7.19 -0.97 -5.83
CA ILE A 257 8.51 -0.73 -5.21
C ILE A 257 9.05 0.63 -5.64
N ILE A 258 9.00 0.97 -6.94
CA ILE A 258 9.47 2.27 -7.45
C ILE A 258 8.68 3.42 -6.83
N GLU A 259 7.34 3.34 -6.79
CA GLU A 259 6.51 4.35 -6.11
C GLU A 259 6.97 4.57 -4.67
N LYS A 260 7.12 3.48 -3.91
CA LYS A 260 7.48 3.52 -2.49
C LYS A 260 8.93 3.95 -2.26
N ALA A 261 9.85 3.58 -3.14
CA ALA A 261 11.25 3.99 -3.07
C ALA A 261 11.38 5.51 -3.30
N LEU A 262 10.65 6.07 -4.26
CA LEU A 262 10.61 7.52 -4.46
C LEU A 262 10.02 8.23 -3.24
N GLU A 263 8.92 7.73 -2.67
CA GLU A 263 8.37 8.30 -1.42
C GLU A 263 9.36 8.19 -0.25
N LEU A 264 10.10 7.08 -0.16
CA LEU A 264 11.11 6.86 0.86
C LEU A 264 12.28 7.84 0.73
N VAL A 265 12.79 8.08 -0.48
CA VAL A 265 13.84 9.08 -0.74
C VAL A 265 13.34 10.48 -0.36
N ALA A 266 12.12 10.84 -0.75
CA ALA A 266 11.53 12.12 -0.38
C ALA A 266 11.38 12.29 1.14
N ASP A 267 11.13 11.22 1.89
CA ASP A 267 11.08 11.27 3.35
C ASP A 267 12.48 11.37 3.98
N PHE A 268 13.48 10.69 3.43
CA PHE A 268 14.87 10.84 3.86
C PHE A 268 15.37 12.29 3.73
N LEU A 269 15.04 12.97 2.63
CA LEU A 269 15.37 14.39 2.43
C LEU A 269 14.71 15.33 3.45
N LYS A 270 13.61 14.91 4.09
CA LYS A 270 12.96 15.67 5.17
C LYS A 270 13.58 15.40 6.54
N LEU A 271 14.18 14.24 6.73
CA LEU A 271 14.73 13.80 8.02
C LEU A 271 16.20 14.16 8.20
N ILE A 272 16.96 14.20 7.11
CA ILE A 272 18.38 14.52 7.14
C ILE A 272 18.54 16.03 6.92
N PRO A 273 19.21 16.75 7.84
CA PRO A 273 19.54 18.15 7.61
C PRO A 273 20.56 18.23 6.47
N TRP A 274 20.08 18.66 5.30
CA TRP A 274 20.91 18.90 4.12
C TRP A 274 21.43 20.34 4.10
N PRO A 275 22.64 20.59 3.57
CA PRO A 275 23.17 21.95 3.35
C PRO A 275 22.50 22.62 2.13
N MET A 276 21.19 22.48 2.00
CA MET A 276 20.37 23.13 0.97
C MET A 276 19.45 24.14 1.64
N SER A 277 19.09 25.19 0.91
CA SER A 277 18.03 26.09 1.37
C SER A 277 16.72 25.30 1.59
N ALA A 278 15.87 25.79 2.49
CA ALA A 278 14.56 25.17 2.71
C ALA A 278 13.70 25.15 1.44
N ALA A 279 13.85 26.17 0.59
CA ALA A 279 13.17 26.29 -0.70
C ALA A 279 13.64 25.23 -1.71
N CYS A 280 14.96 25.05 -1.85
CA CYS A 280 15.54 24.01 -2.69
C CYS A 280 15.14 22.61 -2.21
N ASN A 281 15.19 22.35 -0.90
CA ASN A 281 14.74 21.06 -0.37
C ASN A 281 13.25 20.81 -0.64
N LEU A 282 12.40 21.84 -0.49
CA LEU A 282 10.97 21.76 -0.82
C LEU A 282 10.76 21.43 -2.31
N ALA A 283 11.55 22.05 -3.21
CA ALA A 283 11.51 21.77 -4.64
C ALA A 283 11.87 20.31 -4.95
N CYS A 284 12.98 19.80 -4.39
CA CYS A 284 13.43 18.42 -4.58
C CYS A 284 12.42 17.40 -4.04
N VAL A 285 11.93 17.61 -2.81
CA VAL A 285 10.92 16.74 -2.20
C VAL A 285 9.63 16.76 -3.02
N GLY A 286 9.19 17.93 -3.48
CA GLY A 286 8.02 18.10 -4.34
C GLY A 286 8.17 17.37 -5.67
N ALA A 287 9.32 17.48 -6.34
CA ALA A 287 9.61 16.81 -7.60
C ALA A 287 9.59 15.28 -7.47
N ILE A 288 10.28 14.72 -6.46
CA ILE A 288 10.30 13.27 -6.21
C ILE A 288 8.90 12.76 -5.85
N THR A 289 8.16 13.51 -5.02
CA THR A 289 6.79 13.15 -4.65
C THR A 289 5.84 13.25 -5.84
N THR A 290 6.05 14.19 -6.76
CA THR A 290 5.31 14.34 -8.03
C THR A 290 5.52 13.10 -8.90
N ALA A 291 6.78 12.71 -9.14
CA ALA A 291 7.08 11.51 -9.92
C ALA A 291 6.42 10.25 -9.33
N SER A 292 6.51 10.06 -8.02
CA SER A 292 5.85 8.95 -7.33
C SER A 292 4.33 8.99 -7.45
N SER A 293 3.72 10.16 -7.24
CA SER A 293 2.26 10.32 -7.26
C SER A 293 1.69 10.14 -8.68
N SER A 294 2.40 10.60 -9.71
CA SER A 294 2.08 10.36 -11.11
C SER A 294 2.10 8.87 -11.45
N LEU A 295 3.13 8.14 -11.01
CA LEU A 295 3.20 6.69 -11.18
C LEU A 295 2.04 5.97 -10.48
N ALA A 296 1.70 6.40 -9.25
CA ALA A 296 0.58 5.85 -8.50
C ALA A 296 -0.77 6.11 -9.19
N LEU A 297 -0.98 7.32 -9.69
CA LEU A 297 -2.20 7.72 -10.39
C LEU A 297 -2.35 6.98 -11.72
N TRP A 298 -1.25 6.83 -12.48
CA TRP A 298 -1.22 6.04 -13.70
C TRP A 298 -1.61 4.57 -13.46
N LYS A 299 -1.13 3.96 -12.37
CA LYS A 299 -1.57 2.60 -11.99
C LYS A 299 -3.07 2.52 -11.70
N VAL A 300 -3.63 3.53 -11.02
CA VAL A 300 -5.08 3.60 -10.79
C VAL A 300 -5.81 3.70 -12.11
N TRP A 301 -5.38 4.59 -13.02
CA TRP A 301 -5.96 4.75 -14.36
C TRP A 301 -5.97 3.43 -15.13
N GLN A 302 -4.83 2.72 -15.21
CA GLN A 302 -4.76 1.44 -15.92
C GLN A 302 -5.74 0.40 -15.36
N SER A 303 -5.99 0.43 -14.05
CA SER A 303 -6.93 -0.49 -13.41
C SER A 303 -8.40 -0.14 -13.64
N THR A 304 -8.71 1.12 -14.01
CA THR A 304 -10.07 1.59 -14.29
C THR A 304 -10.41 1.61 -15.78
N GLY A 305 -9.41 1.80 -16.65
CA GLY A 305 -9.58 1.79 -18.12
C GLY A 305 -9.59 0.39 -18.75
N SER A 306 -9.39 -0.68 -17.98
CA SER A 306 -9.49 -2.07 -18.43
C SER A 306 -10.87 -2.69 -18.18
N SER A 307 -11.86 -1.86 -17.85
CA SER A 307 -13.27 -2.23 -17.61
C SER A 307 -14.25 -1.57 -18.58
N SER A 308 -13.76 -1.10 -19.73
CA SER A 308 -14.55 -0.63 -20.88
C SER A 308 -14.25 -1.48 -22.09
#